data_AF-A0A2M6ZMN7-F1
#
_entry.id   AF-A0A2M6ZMN7-F1
#
_cell.length_a   1.000
_cell.length_b   1.000
_cell.length_c   1.000
_cell.angle_alpha   90.00
_cell.angle_beta   90.00
_cell.angle_gamma   90.00
#
_symmetry.space_group_name_H-M   'P 1'
#
loop_
_entity.id
_entity.type
_entity.pdbx_description
1 polymer ?
#
loop_
_entity_poly.entity_id
_entity_poly.type
_entity_poly.pdbx_seq_one_letter_code
_entity_poly.pdbx_strand_id
1 'polypeptide(L)'
;MREMIVPLLQAGDFPGLTKLAGQESGVAAILMQFLYDPGALLYWRALEGLGFVAGAHPEQVGKLINRLLYLLNEDSGSNGWGAAAALGEIGRGRIGLVKEIIPMFVGILAEPFSREPMLWGVGRLAEVQAELLDEVLPEIVPFLTSPEPQVRALAAWGLGKARYRPAAGAIQALTGDEHPVELYDRGRLLETTVGQIAREALTGLT
;
A
#
# COMPACT_ATOMS: atom_id res chain seq x y z
N MET A 1 19.44 7.30 15.27
CA MET A 1 18.15 6.64 14.94
C MET A 1 18.09 6.11 13.51
N ARG A 2 18.32 6.91 12.45
CA ARG A 2 18.30 6.39 11.05
C ARG A 2 19.27 5.22 10.82
N GLU A 3 20.49 5.31 11.35
CA GLU A 3 21.51 4.24 11.29
C GLU A 3 21.09 2.95 12.02
N MET A 4 20.15 3.02 12.96
CA MET A 4 19.59 1.85 13.64
C MET A 4 18.40 1.26 12.86
N ILE A 5 17.65 2.09 12.14
CA ILE A 5 16.48 1.68 11.36
C ILE A 5 16.90 1.01 10.05
N VAL A 6 17.93 1.53 9.37
CA VAL A 6 18.34 1.00 8.06
C VAL A 6 18.69 -0.49 8.10
N PRO A 7 19.51 -1.00 9.04
CA PRO A 7 19.81 -2.43 9.12
C PRO A 7 18.55 -3.28 9.37
N LEU A 8 17.61 -2.81 10.20
CA LEU A 8 16.35 -3.49 10.47
C LEU A 8 15.49 -3.59 9.20
N LEU A 9 15.37 -2.49 8.45
CA LEU A 9 14.70 -2.50 7.16
C LEU A 9 15.44 -3.38 6.13
N GLN A 10 16.78 -3.37 6.07
CA GLN A 10 17.54 -4.25 5.17
C GLN A 10 17.36 -5.74 5.50
N ALA A 11 17.16 -6.08 6.77
CA ALA A 11 16.87 -7.44 7.22
C ALA A 11 15.38 -7.81 7.10
N GLY A 12 14.47 -6.84 6.95
CA GLY A 12 13.03 -7.07 7.12
C GLY A 12 12.65 -7.39 8.57
N ASP A 13 13.45 -6.97 9.54
CA ASP A 13 13.26 -7.22 10.97
C ASP A 13 12.26 -6.22 11.58
N PHE A 14 10.97 -6.44 11.26
CA PHE A 14 9.88 -5.66 11.83
C PHE A 14 9.70 -5.86 13.34
N PRO A 15 9.90 -7.05 13.94
CA PRO A 15 9.94 -7.19 15.40
C PRO A 15 11.02 -6.33 16.07
N GLY A 16 12.23 -6.28 15.50
CA GLY A 16 13.29 -5.38 15.96
C GLY A 16 12.91 -3.91 15.80
N LEU A 17 12.25 -3.55 14.69
CA LEU A 17 11.76 -2.19 14.43
C LEU A 17 10.69 -1.75 15.44
N THR A 18 9.73 -2.61 15.76
CA THR A 18 8.69 -2.29 16.75
C THR A 18 9.25 -2.26 18.17
N LYS A 19 10.24 -3.10 18.49
CA LYS A 19 10.98 -3.00 19.76
C LYS A 19 11.70 -1.65 19.88
N LEU A 20 12.38 -1.21 18.81
CA LEU A 20 13.04 0.09 18.77
C LEU A 20 12.02 1.23 18.93
N ALA A 21 10.87 1.15 18.28
CA ALA A 21 9.80 2.14 18.44
C ALA A 21 9.28 2.21 19.89
N GLY A 22 9.28 1.11 20.64
CA GLY A 22 8.93 1.15 22.07
C GLY A 22 9.96 1.84 22.97
N GLN A 23 11.18 2.05 22.47
CA GLN A 23 12.28 2.69 23.21
C GLN A 23 12.51 4.13 22.76
N GLU A 24 12.29 4.40 21.48
CA GLU A 24 12.60 5.68 20.83
C GLU A 24 11.35 6.29 20.20
N SER A 25 10.98 7.49 20.65
CA SER A 25 9.96 8.28 19.99
C SER A 25 10.50 8.83 18.66
N GLY A 26 9.77 8.61 17.56
CA GLY A 26 10.10 9.19 16.25
C GLY A 26 10.59 8.17 15.22
N VAL A 27 10.55 6.88 15.52
CA VAL A 27 10.79 5.82 14.52
C VAL A 27 9.86 6.00 13.33
N ALA A 28 8.56 6.19 13.57
CA ALA A 28 7.58 6.42 12.50
C ALA A 28 7.90 7.66 11.64
N ALA A 29 8.38 8.75 12.26
CA ALA A 29 8.77 9.96 11.55
C ALA A 29 10.02 9.78 10.68
N ILE A 30 10.94 8.87 11.05
CA ILE A 30 12.07 8.52 10.20
C ILE A 30 11.65 7.56 9.08
N LEU A 31 10.75 6.61 9.33
CA LEU A 31 10.19 5.75 8.28
C LEU A 31 9.57 6.58 7.14
N MET A 32 8.86 7.66 7.49
CA MET A 32 8.33 8.63 6.52
C MET A 32 9.39 9.23 5.58
N GLN A 33 10.66 9.32 5.99
CA GLN A 33 11.73 9.88 5.15
C GLN A 33 12.16 8.94 4.03
N PHE A 34 11.84 7.64 4.12
CA PHE A 34 12.13 6.67 3.06
C PHE A 34 11.06 6.66 1.97
N LEU A 35 9.93 7.36 2.16
CA LEU A 35 8.82 7.40 1.23
C LEU A 35 9.06 8.26 -0.03
N TYR A 36 10.28 8.76 -0.20
CA TYR A 36 10.69 9.62 -1.33
C TYR A 36 11.55 8.89 -2.37
N ASP A 37 11.82 7.58 -2.20
CA ASP A 37 12.62 6.77 -3.13
C ASP A 37 11.92 5.44 -3.51
N PRO A 38 10.86 5.49 -4.33
CA PRO A 38 9.94 4.37 -4.55
C PRO A 38 10.54 3.13 -5.23
N GLY A 39 11.69 3.27 -5.91
CA GLY A 39 12.41 2.15 -6.53
C GLY A 39 13.30 1.37 -5.57
N ALA A 40 13.48 1.84 -4.34
CA ALA A 40 14.34 1.18 -3.37
C ALA A 40 13.57 0.16 -2.52
N LEU A 41 14.16 -1.01 -2.26
CA LEU A 41 13.58 -1.98 -1.31
C LEU A 41 13.31 -1.37 0.09
N LEU A 42 14.12 -0.38 0.48
CA LEU A 42 13.93 0.36 1.73
C LEU A 42 12.64 1.18 1.77
N TYR A 43 12.18 1.70 0.64
CA TYR A 43 10.89 2.40 0.55
C TYR A 43 9.74 1.48 0.91
N TRP A 44 9.67 0.32 0.27
CA TRP A 44 8.62 -0.66 0.49
C TRP A 44 8.61 -1.22 1.92
N ARG A 45 9.81 -1.48 2.45
CA ARG A 45 9.94 -1.95 3.83
C ARG A 45 9.66 -0.85 4.85
N ALA A 46 9.90 0.42 4.53
CA ALA A 46 9.48 1.51 5.39
C ALA A 46 7.95 1.65 5.44
N LEU A 47 7.25 1.44 4.31
CA LEU A 47 5.79 1.37 4.27
C LEU A 47 5.25 0.25 5.17
N GLU A 48 5.75 -0.99 5.01
CA GLU A 48 5.37 -2.10 5.92
C GLU A 48 5.72 -1.78 7.39
N GLY A 49 6.89 -1.20 7.61
CA GLY A 49 7.34 -0.77 8.94
C GLY A 49 6.35 0.21 9.59
N LEU A 50 5.77 1.14 8.84
CA LEU A 50 4.75 2.06 9.35
C LEU A 50 3.50 1.30 9.81
N GLY A 51 3.08 0.26 9.08
CA GLY A 51 1.98 -0.62 9.50
C GLY A 51 2.28 -1.36 10.79
N PHE A 52 3.46 -1.98 10.90
CA PHE A 52 3.87 -2.67 12.14
C PHE A 52 3.99 -1.72 13.33
N VAL A 53 4.56 -0.52 13.14
CA VAL A 53 4.64 0.49 14.19
C VAL A 53 3.25 1.02 14.56
N ALA A 54 2.34 1.20 13.60
CA ALA A 54 0.96 1.60 13.89
C ALA A 54 0.22 0.60 14.79
N GLY A 55 0.45 -0.70 14.58
CA GLY A 55 -0.13 -1.77 15.40
C GLY A 55 0.43 -1.80 16.82
N ALA A 56 1.75 -1.64 16.97
CA ALA A 56 2.43 -1.75 18.26
C ALA A 56 2.42 -0.45 19.09
N HIS A 57 2.59 0.70 18.43
CA HIS A 57 2.83 2.03 19.02
C HIS A 57 2.02 3.10 18.27
N PRO A 58 0.68 3.02 18.29
CA PRO A 58 -0.21 3.87 17.46
C PRO A 58 -0.03 5.38 17.70
N GLU A 59 0.42 5.79 18.88
CA GLU A 59 0.68 7.18 19.25
C GLU A 59 1.81 7.82 18.42
N GLN A 60 2.77 7.04 17.92
CA GLN A 60 3.81 7.54 17.03
C GLN A 60 3.29 7.86 15.64
N VAL A 61 2.21 7.20 15.22
CA VAL A 61 1.68 7.27 13.86
C VAL A 61 0.49 8.22 13.75
N GLY A 62 -0.31 8.38 14.81
CA GLY A 62 -1.52 9.22 14.78
C GLY A 62 -1.27 10.65 14.30
N LYS A 63 -0.16 11.28 14.71
CA LYS A 63 0.22 12.64 14.25
C LYS A 63 0.67 12.68 12.78
N LEU A 64 1.08 11.55 12.21
CA LEU A 64 1.53 11.45 10.83
C LEU A 64 0.37 11.37 9.83
N ILE A 65 -0.83 10.92 10.26
CA ILE A 65 -2.01 10.83 9.38
C ILE A 65 -2.34 12.18 8.75
N ASN A 66 -2.44 13.25 9.54
CA ASN A 66 -2.73 14.58 9.02
C ASN A 66 -1.63 15.07 8.06
N ARG A 67 -0.37 14.71 8.31
CA ARG A 67 0.74 15.04 7.42
C ARG A 67 0.64 14.26 6.10
N LEU A 68 0.29 12.98 6.15
CA LEU A 68 0.07 12.14 4.97
C LEU A 68 -1.06 12.70 4.10
N LEU A 69 -2.19 13.06 4.72
CA LEU A 69 -3.32 13.69 4.02
C LEU A 69 -2.92 15.04 3.38
N TYR A 70 -2.12 15.85 4.08
CA TYR A 70 -1.61 17.09 3.51
C TYR A 70 -0.72 16.86 2.28
N LEU A 71 0.13 15.82 2.29
CA LEU A 71 0.97 15.45 1.13
C LEU A 71 0.17 14.93 -0.08
N LEU A 72 -1.07 14.49 0.15
CA LEU A 72 -1.99 14.03 -0.89
C LEU A 72 -2.86 15.16 -1.45
N ASN A 73 -2.70 16.39 -0.95
CA ASN A 73 -3.39 17.55 -1.51
C ASN A 73 -2.57 18.13 -2.67
N GLU A 74 -3.25 18.55 -3.74
CA GLU A 74 -2.65 19.08 -4.98
C GLU A 74 -1.71 20.26 -4.71
N ASP A 75 -2.03 21.09 -3.70
CA ASP A 75 -1.27 22.27 -3.30
C ASP A 75 0.08 21.97 -2.62
N SER A 76 0.37 20.70 -2.28
CA SER A 76 1.56 20.37 -1.49
C SER A 76 2.87 20.56 -2.27
N GLY A 77 2.82 20.66 -3.60
CA GLY A 77 3.99 20.75 -4.49
C GLY A 77 4.96 19.57 -4.36
N SER A 78 4.57 18.55 -3.59
CA SER A 78 5.39 17.42 -3.22
C SER A 78 4.84 16.17 -3.88
N ASN A 79 5.77 15.44 -4.44
CA ASN A 79 5.60 14.10 -4.94
C ASN A 79 5.31 13.18 -3.75
N GLY A 80 4.06 13.12 -3.27
CA GLY A 80 3.57 12.31 -2.15
C GLY A 80 3.59 10.79 -2.37
N TRP A 81 4.67 10.26 -2.97
CA TRP A 81 4.69 8.98 -3.67
C TRP A 81 4.39 7.79 -2.77
N GLY A 82 4.78 7.84 -1.48
CA GLY A 82 4.41 6.81 -0.51
C GLY A 82 3.24 7.16 0.40
N ALA A 83 2.65 8.36 0.29
CA ALA A 83 1.68 8.82 1.29
C ALA A 83 0.38 7.99 1.26
N ALA A 84 -0.15 7.74 0.08
CA ALA A 84 -1.36 6.91 -0.09
C ALA A 84 -1.13 5.45 0.35
N ALA A 85 0.01 4.87 -0.05
CA ALA A 85 0.42 3.53 0.37
C ALA A 85 0.55 3.41 1.89
N ALA A 86 1.12 4.45 2.54
CA ALA A 86 1.29 4.48 3.98
C ALA A 86 -0.05 4.49 4.72
N LEU A 87 -1.07 5.21 4.22
CA LEU A 87 -2.42 5.17 4.82
C LEU A 87 -2.99 3.74 4.81
N GLY A 88 -2.80 2.99 3.71
CA GLY A 88 -3.17 1.58 3.61
C GLY A 88 -2.45 0.68 4.62
N GLU A 89 -1.12 0.76 4.70
CA GLU A 89 -0.33 -0.04 5.65
C GLU A 89 -0.63 0.33 7.12
N ILE A 90 -0.81 1.61 7.42
CA ILE A 90 -1.20 2.05 8.77
C ILE A 90 -2.57 1.48 9.12
N GLY A 91 -3.54 1.51 8.20
CA GLY A 91 -4.84 0.88 8.39
C GLY A 91 -4.75 -0.63 8.62
N ARG A 92 -3.88 -1.31 7.86
CA ARG A 92 -3.62 -2.74 8.01
C ARG A 92 -3.08 -3.07 9.41
N GLY A 93 -2.19 -2.25 9.94
CA GLY A 93 -1.66 -2.41 11.30
C GLY A 93 -2.63 -1.99 12.41
N ARG A 94 -3.40 -0.92 12.19
CA ARG A 94 -4.32 -0.33 13.16
C ARG A 94 -5.46 0.44 12.48
N ILE A 95 -6.52 -0.29 12.14
CA ILE A 95 -7.68 0.25 11.42
C ILE A 95 -8.30 1.50 12.05
N GLY A 96 -8.34 1.57 13.39
CA GLY A 96 -8.90 2.71 14.13
C GLY A 96 -8.20 4.05 13.87
N LEU A 97 -7.01 4.07 13.28
CA LEU A 97 -6.32 5.32 12.91
C LEU A 97 -6.79 5.90 11.56
N VAL A 98 -7.35 5.07 10.68
CA VAL A 98 -7.71 5.48 9.31
C VAL A 98 -9.16 5.20 8.94
N LYS A 99 -9.93 4.52 9.81
CA LYS A 99 -11.31 4.10 9.51
C LYS A 99 -12.19 5.24 9.00
N GLU A 100 -12.10 6.42 9.61
CA GLU A 100 -12.92 7.58 9.26
C GLU A 100 -12.54 8.21 7.91
N ILE A 101 -11.32 7.96 7.41
CA ILE A 101 -10.83 8.51 6.14
C ILE A 101 -10.87 7.50 4.99
N ILE A 102 -11.34 6.26 5.21
CA ILE A 102 -11.50 5.26 4.13
C ILE A 102 -12.33 5.80 2.96
N PRO A 103 -13.46 6.50 3.16
CA PRO A 103 -14.21 7.07 2.04
C PRO A 103 -13.39 8.02 1.16
N MET A 104 -12.36 8.69 1.73
CA MET A 104 -11.47 9.56 0.97
C MET A 104 -10.55 8.79 0.00
N PHE A 105 -10.36 7.48 0.19
CA PHE A 105 -9.49 6.66 -0.66
C PHE A 105 -9.97 6.64 -2.11
N VAL A 106 -11.28 6.77 -2.36
CA VAL A 106 -11.84 6.89 -3.72
C VAL A 106 -11.32 8.15 -4.41
N GLY A 107 -11.31 9.30 -3.71
CA GLY A 107 -10.75 10.54 -4.25
C GLY A 107 -9.24 10.42 -4.49
N ILE A 108 -8.50 9.76 -3.59
CA ILE A 108 -7.06 9.53 -3.73
C ILE A 108 -6.75 8.60 -4.93
N LEU A 109 -7.61 7.64 -5.24
CA LEU A 109 -7.49 6.77 -6.43
C LEU A 109 -7.75 7.51 -7.74
N ALA A 110 -8.60 8.54 -7.71
CA ALA A 110 -8.90 9.36 -8.88
C ALA A 110 -7.66 10.14 -9.34
N GLU A 111 -6.81 10.57 -8.40
CA GLU A 111 -5.62 11.35 -8.69
C GLU A 111 -4.46 10.52 -9.28
N PRO A 112 -3.92 10.86 -10.47
CA PRO A 112 -2.90 10.06 -11.13
C PRO A 112 -1.64 9.82 -10.29
N PHE A 113 -1.16 10.82 -9.56
CA PHE A 113 0.10 10.73 -8.80
C PHE A 113 0.00 9.78 -7.59
N SER A 114 -1.20 9.58 -7.04
CA SER A 114 -1.44 8.73 -5.88
C SER A 114 -2.09 7.39 -6.22
N ARG A 115 -2.51 7.18 -7.47
CA ARG A 115 -3.25 6.00 -7.89
C ARG A 115 -2.51 4.69 -7.61
N GLU A 116 -1.29 4.54 -8.13
CA GLU A 116 -0.48 3.35 -7.91
C GLU A 116 -0.22 3.06 -6.42
N PRO A 117 0.30 4.01 -5.62
CA PRO A 117 0.54 3.75 -4.20
C PRO A 117 -0.77 3.50 -3.43
N MET A 118 -1.88 4.14 -3.80
CA MET A 118 -3.17 3.88 -3.19
C MET A 118 -3.68 2.48 -3.53
N LEU A 119 -3.60 2.03 -4.79
CA LEU A 119 -4.00 0.67 -5.18
C LEU A 119 -3.22 -0.38 -4.40
N TRP A 120 -1.90 -0.19 -4.25
CA TRP A 120 -1.08 -1.07 -3.42
C TRP A 120 -1.54 -1.01 -1.94
N GLY A 121 -1.72 0.18 -1.38
CA GLY A 121 -2.17 0.39 0.00
C GLY A 121 -3.54 -0.24 0.30
N VAL A 122 -4.52 -0.08 -0.60
CA VAL A 122 -5.84 -0.72 -0.49
C VAL A 122 -5.70 -2.23 -0.54
N GLY A 123 -4.91 -2.78 -1.48
CA GLY A 123 -4.70 -4.23 -1.57
C GLY A 123 -4.11 -4.82 -0.28
N ARG A 124 -3.16 -4.12 0.35
CA ARG A 124 -2.60 -4.50 1.67
C ARG A 124 -3.63 -4.45 2.78
N LEU A 125 -4.40 -3.36 2.86
CA LEU A 125 -5.47 -3.22 3.85
C LEU A 125 -6.55 -4.30 3.67
N ALA A 126 -6.91 -4.62 2.43
CA ALA A 126 -7.92 -5.62 2.11
C ALA A 126 -7.52 -7.05 2.51
N GLU A 127 -6.23 -7.35 2.71
CA GLU A 127 -5.79 -8.64 3.27
C GLU A 127 -6.38 -8.90 4.67
N VAL A 128 -6.71 -7.84 5.41
CA VAL A 128 -7.12 -7.91 6.82
C VAL A 128 -8.47 -7.26 7.13
N GLN A 129 -8.96 -6.37 6.26
CA GLN A 129 -10.17 -5.54 6.50
C GLN A 129 -10.96 -5.31 5.19
N ALA A 130 -11.12 -6.35 4.36
CA ALA A 130 -11.83 -6.23 3.07
C ALA A 130 -13.28 -5.72 3.22
N GLU A 131 -13.94 -6.08 4.32
CA GLU A 131 -15.32 -5.72 4.64
C GLU A 131 -15.55 -4.21 4.87
N LEU A 132 -14.49 -3.45 5.18
CA LEU A 132 -14.55 -1.99 5.36
C LEU A 132 -14.28 -1.22 4.06
N LEU A 133 -14.05 -1.93 2.96
CA LEU A 133 -13.69 -1.38 1.66
C LEU A 133 -14.80 -1.61 0.62
N ASP A 134 -16.01 -1.89 1.06
CA ASP A 134 -17.19 -2.12 0.22
C ASP A 134 -17.50 -0.96 -0.74
N GLU A 135 -17.24 0.28 -0.34
CA GLU A 135 -17.34 1.46 -1.21
C GLU A 135 -16.09 1.67 -2.09
N VAL A 136 -14.92 1.15 -1.71
CA VAL A 136 -13.65 1.39 -2.40
C VAL A 136 -13.37 0.34 -3.48
N LEU A 137 -13.66 -0.94 -3.21
CA LEU A 137 -13.35 -2.05 -4.12
C LEU A 137 -14.08 -1.95 -5.48
N PRO A 138 -15.37 -1.54 -5.57
CA PRO A 138 -16.03 -1.31 -6.85
C PRO A 138 -15.31 -0.25 -7.70
N GLU A 139 -14.81 0.81 -7.07
CA GLU A 139 -14.10 1.91 -7.73
C GLU A 139 -12.72 1.50 -8.25
N ILE A 140 -12.19 0.35 -7.81
CA ILE A 140 -10.93 -0.20 -8.35
C ILE A 140 -11.14 -0.95 -9.67
N VAL A 141 -12.34 -1.49 -9.92
CA VAL A 141 -12.62 -2.32 -11.10
C VAL A 141 -12.30 -1.62 -12.43
N PRO A 142 -12.64 -0.34 -12.65
CA PRO A 142 -12.30 0.37 -13.88
C PRO A 142 -10.79 0.43 -14.20
N PHE A 143 -9.92 0.34 -13.17
CA PHE A 143 -8.47 0.36 -13.37
C PHE A 143 -7.92 -0.93 -13.99
N LEU A 144 -8.70 -2.01 -14.02
CA LEU A 144 -8.33 -3.25 -14.73
C LEU A 144 -8.19 -3.04 -16.24
N THR A 145 -8.78 -1.98 -16.80
CA THR A 145 -8.65 -1.60 -18.22
C THR A 145 -7.79 -0.36 -18.43
N SER A 146 -7.05 0.09 -17.41
CA SER A 146 -6.14 1.24 -17.53
C SER A 146 -5.14 1.03 -18.68
N PRO A 147 -4.76 2.09 -19.44
CA PRO A 147 -3.66 1.97 -20.40
C PRO A 147 -2.32 1.68 -19.73
N GLU A 148 -2.15 2.04 -18.46
CA GLU A 148 -0.91 1.86 -17.68
C GLU A 148 -0.81 0.43 -17.11
N PRO A 149 0.21 -0.37 -17.49
CA PRO A 149 0.32 -1.76 -17.04
C PRO A 149 0.43 -1.92 -15.52
N GLN A 150 1.19 -1.05 -14.86
CA GLN A 150 1.39 -1.08 -13.41
C GLN A 150 0.06 -0.85 -12.66
N VAL A 151 -0.76 0.08 -13.14
CA VAL A 151 -2.11 0.33 -12.61
C VAL A 151 -3.02 -0.89 -12.77
N ARG A 152 -3.04 -1.53 -13.96
CA ARG A 152 -3.84 -2.75 -14.18
C ARG A 152 -3.39 -3.88 -13.24
N ALA A 153 -2.08 -4.08 -13.13
CA ALA A 153 -1.49 -5.09 -12.25
C ALA A 153 -1.89 -4.89 -10.79
N LEU A 154 -1.73 -3.66 -10.26
CA LEU A 154 -2.06 -3.35 -8.87
C LEU A 154 -3.56 -3.45 -8.60
N ALA A 155 -4.42 -3.07 -9.56
CA ALA A 155 -5.86 -3.26 -9.47
C ALA A 155 -6.23 -4.75 -9.38
N ALA A 156 -5.68 -5.60 -10.27
CA ALA A 156 -5.90 -7.04 -10.24
C ALA A 156 -5.39 -7.67 -8.94
N TRP A 157 -4.19 -7.30 -8.52
CA TRP A 157 -3.58 -7.77 -7.27
C TRP A 157 -4.43 -7.38 -6.06
N GLY A 158 -4.80 -6.11 -5.92
CA GLY A 158 -5.57 -5.61 -4.78
C GLY A 158 -6.95 -6.23 -4.68
N LEU A 159 -7.67 -6.35 -5.80
CA LEU A 159 -8.97 -7.04 -5.85
C LEU A 159 -8.85 -8.54 -5.53
N GLY A 160 -7.75 -9.17 -5.94
CA GLY A 160 -7.40 -10.54 -5.56
C GLY A 160 -7.17 -10.69 -4.05
N LYS A 161 -6.39 -9.78 -3.43
CA LYS A 161 -6.20 -9.75 -1.96
C LYS A 161 -7.51 -9.57 -1.20
N ALA A 162 -8.38 -8.71 -1.70
CA ALA A 162 -9.72 -8.48 -1.17
C ALA A 162 -10.70 -9.64 -1.38
N ARG A 163 -10.32 -10.64 -2.19
CA ARG A 163 -11.22 -11.71 -2.66
C ARG A 163 -12.50 -11.19 -3.31
N TYR A 164 -12.40 -10.07 -4.03
CA TYR A 164 -13.54 -9.38 -4.61
C TYR A 164 -14.08 -10.10 -5.86
N ARG A 165 -14.94 -11.09 -5.63
CA ARG A 165 -15.52 -11.96 -6.68
C ARG A 165 -16.18 -11.23 -7.85
N PRO A 166 -16.86 -10.07 -7.70
CA PRO A 166 -17.46 -9.38 -8.85
C PRO A 166 -16.45 -9.01 -9.96
N ALA A 167 -15.17 -8.87 -9.63
CA ALA A 167 -14.12 -8.56 -10.60
C ALA A 167 -13.54 -9.79 -11.34
N ALA A 168 -13.94 -11.03 -11.00
CA ALA A 168 -13.30 -12.24 -11.52
C ALA A 168 -13.22 -12.28 -13.05
N GLY A 169 -14.30 -11.91 -13.75
CA GLY A 169 -14.32 -11.89 -15.22
C GLY A 169 -13.37 -10.85 -15.82
N ALA A 170 -13.28 -9.67 -15.20
CA ALA A 170 -12.37 -8.60 -15.65
C ALA A 170 -10.90 -8.96 -15.38
N ILE A 171 -10.60 -9.60 -14.24
CA ILE A 171 -9.26 -10.11 -13.93
C ILE A 171 -8.88 -11.24 -14.89
N GLN A 172 -9.81 -12.13 -15.25
CA GLN A 172 -9.57 -13.20 -16.22
C GLN A 172 -9.10 -12.67 -17.58
N ALA A 173 -9.65 -11.55 -18.04
CA ALA A 173 -9.25 -10.91 -19.30
C ALA A 173 -7.78 -10.45 -19.32
N LEU A 174 -7.16 -10.26 -18.16
CA LEU A 174 -5.76 -9.84 -18.03
C LEU A 174 -4.75 -11.00 -18.06
N THR A 175 -5.20 -12.26 -17.95
CA THR A 175 -4.28 -13.41 -17.77
C THR A 175 -3.28 -13.66 -18.90
N GLY A 176 -3.50 -13.09 -20.08
CA GLY A 176 -2.57 -13.11 -21.22
C GLY A 176 -1.81 -11.80 -21.44
N ASP A 177 -1.91 -10.84 -20.52
CA ASP A 177 -1.22 -9.55 -20.60
C ASP A 177 0.25 -9.71 -20.16
N GLU A 178 1.17 -9.75 -21.13
CA GLU A 178 2.61 -9.97 -20.90
C GLU A 178 3.39 -8.68 -20.62
N HIS A 179 2.73 -7.53 -20.40
CA HIS A 179 3.45 -6.30 -20.06
C HIS A 179 4.20 -6.48 -18.73
N PRO A 180 5.50 -6.12 -18.69
CA PRO A 180 6.31 -6.24 -17.48
C PRO A 180 5.88 -5.20 -16.45
N VAL A 181 5.88 -5.61 -15.18
CA VAL A 181 5.55 -4.78 -14.02
C VAL A 181 6.39 -5.19 -12.82
N GLU A 182 6.48 -4.30 -11.83
CA GLU A 182 7.13 -4.59 -10.56
C GLU A 182 6.08 -4.66 -9.44
N LEU A 183 6.14 -5.71 -8.63
CA LEU A 183 5.23 -5.87 -7.50
C LEU A 183 6.02 -6.13 -6.23
N TYR A 184 5.80 -5.28 -5.23
CA TYR A 184 6.24 -5.57 -3.87
C TYR A 184 5.15 -6.34 -3.11
N ASP A 185 5.45 -7.58 -2.71
CA ASP A 185 4.59 -8.38 -1.84
C ASP A 185 5.44 -9.27 -0.93
N ARG A 186 4.97 -9.50 0.30
CA ARG A 186 5.60 -10.38 1.31
C ARG A 186 7.11 -10.16 1.47
N GLY A 187 7.54 -8.89 1.61
CA GLY A 187 8.95 -8.56 1.87
C GLY A 187 9.88 -8.58 0.66
N ARG A 188 9.34 -8.83 -0.54
CA ARG A 188 10.10 -9.02 -1.78
C ARG A 188 9.57 -8.12 -2.88
N LEU A 189 10.50 -7.54 -3.63
CA LEU A 189 10.24 -6.85 -4.89
C LEU A 189 10.39 -7.87 -6.03
N LEU A 190 9.35 -8.02 -6.84
CA LEU A 190 9.26 -9.05 -7.87
C LEU A 190 9.06 -8.39 -9.24
N GLU A 191 9.92 -8.71 -10.18
CA GLU A 191 9.66 -8.48 -11.61
C GLU A 191 8.73 -9.58 -12.12
N THR A 192 7.63 -9.19 -12.75
CA THR A 192 6.59 -10.12 -13.22
C THR A 192 5.80 -9.48 -14.37
N THR A 193 4.64 -10.06 -14.72
CA THR A 193 3.72 -9.49 -15.72
C THR A 193 2.33 -9.27 -15.14
N VAL A 194 1.55 -8.40 -15.80
CA VAL A 194 0.14 -8.17 -15.46
C VAL A 194 -0.63 -9.50 -15.44
N GLY A 195 -0.40 -10.36 -16.44
CA GLY A 195 -1.07 -11.64 -16.58
C GLY A 195 -0.68 -12.65 -15.51
N GLN A 196 0.57 -12.67 -15.08
CA GLN A 196 0.98 -13.52 -13.95
C GLN A 196 0.28 -13.11 -12.66
N ILE A 197 0.23 -11.80 -12.37
CA ILE A 197 -0.50 -11.26 -11.21
C ILE A 197 -2.00 -11.60 -11.29
N ALA A 198 -2.61 -11.46 -12.47
CA ALA A 198 -4.02 -11.79 -12.67
C ALA A 198 -4.32 -13.27 -12.40
N ARG A 199 -3.46 -14.20 -12.85
CA ARG A 199 -3.59 -15.64 -12.56
C ARG A 199 -3.52 -15.93 -11.06
N GLU A 200 -2.59 -15.29 -10.35
CA GLU A 200 -2.47 -15.42 -8.90
C GLU A 200 -3.68 -14.84 -8.16
N ALA A 201 -4.17 -13.68 -8.59
CA ALA A 201 -5.36 -13.06 -8.04
C ALA A 201 -6.60 -13.96 -8.15
N LEU A 202 -6.82 -14.58 -9.32
CA LEU A 202 -7.94 -15.51 -9.54
C LEU A 202 -7.87 -16.75 -8.63
N THR A 203 -6.67 -17.26 -8.36
CA THR A 203 -6.47 -18.38 -7.42
C THR A 203 -6.91 -18.01 -6.01
N GLY A 204 -6.83 -16.72 -5.63
CA GLY A 204 -7.34 -16.22 -4.36
C GLY A 204 -8.86 -16.02 -4.30
N LEU A 205 -9.54 -15.98 -5.45
CA LEU A 205 -11.00 -15.77 -5.53
C LEU A 205 -11.82 -17.05 -5.38
N THR A 206 -11.23 -18.23 -5.59
CA THR A 206 -11.89 -19.53 -5.46
C THR A 206 -12.08 -19.89 -4.00
#